data_AF-A0A371RJJ8-F1
#
_entry.id   AF-A0A371RJJ8-F1
#
_cell.length_a   1.000
_cell.length_b   1.000
_cell.length_c   1.000
_cell.angle_alpha   90.00
_cell.angle_beta   90.00
_cell.angle_gamma   90.00
#
_symmetry.space_group_name_H-M   'P 1'
#
loop_
_entity.id
_entity.type
_entity.pdbx_description
1 polymer ?
#
loop_
_entity_poly.entity_id
_entity_poly.type
_entity_poly.pdbx_seq_one_letter_code
_entity_poly.pdbx_strand_id
1 'polypeptide(L)'
;MRIVGTDLDRPSSTQLRAMQFGYASLIPFALAAILIWMTPGLFTYELAMSFIGWVLIYGAIVVSFLGGARWGVAIRDWRPDRLIFTAFPLLLGWAAVVPNQLLPGLGMGSTVRFGILLVAFLFLLTTELLARNEWSPWYRGLRMRLTLATTGFLLLTILGLTRF
;
A
#
# COMPACT_ATOMS: atom_id res chain seq x y z
N MET A 1 -7.53 -47.85 -7.23
CA MET A 1 -6.23 -47.13 -7.26
C MET A 1 -6.30 -46.12 -8.40
N ARG A 2 -6.68 -44.86 -8.12
CA ARG A 2 -6.77 -43.80 -9.13
C ARG A 2 -5.65 -42.81 -8.86
N ILE A 3 -4.72 -42.74 -9.81
CA ILE A 3 -3.59 -41.82 -9.81
C ILE A 3 -4.18 -40.41 -9.93
N VAL A 4 -4.08 -39.61 -8.87
CA VAL A 4 -4.39 -38.16 -8.88
C VAL A 4 -3.16 -37.42 -8.35
N GLY A 5 -2.05 -37.54 -9.07
CA GLY A 5 -1.14 -36.42 -9.29
C GLY A 5 -1.45 -35.94 -10.71
N THR A 6 -1.64 -34.66 -11.03
CA THR A 6 -0.64 -33.59 -10.91
C THR A 6 -1.27 -32.20 -11.20
N ASP A 7 -2.42 -31.86 -10.61
CA ASP A 7 -3.08 -30.56 -10.84
C ASP A 7 -2.87 -29.52 -9.72
N LEU A 8 -1.97 -29.80 -8.76
CA LEU A 8 -1.86 -29.03 -7.52
C LEU A 8 -0.95 -27.79 -7.56
N ASP A 9 -0.24 -27.51 -8.67
CA ASP A 9 0.77 -26.44 -8.70
C ASP A 9 0.49 -25.29 -9.70
N ARG A 10 -0.57 -25.36 -10.50
CA ARG A 10 -0.91 -24.25 -11.41
C ARG A 10 -1.86 -23.29 -10.72
N PRO A 11 -1.52 -21.98 -10.61
CA PRO A 11 -2.46 -21.02 -10.07
C PRO A 11 -3.72 -21.01 -10.93
N SER A 12 -4.89 -21.07 -10.28
CA SER A 12 -6.16 -21.00 -11.00
C SER A 12 -6.22 -19.70 -11.81
N SER A 13 -7.01 -19.67 -12.89
CA SER A 13 -7.18 -18.47 -13.73
C SER A 13 -7.54 -17.21 -12.91
N THR A 14 -8.23 -17.40 -11.78
CA THR A 14 -8.56 -16.34 -10.82
C THR A 14 -7.33 -15.86 -10.03
N GLN A 15 -6.47 -16.77 -9.56
CA GLN A 15 -5.24 -16.43 -8.85
C GLN A 15 -4.27 -15.64 -9.75
N LEU A 16 -4.12 -16.05 -11.00
CA LEU A 16 -3.25 -15.35 -11.95
C LEU A 16 -3.71 -13.91 -12.19
N ARG A 17 -5.02 -13.70 -12.40
CA ARG A 17 -5.60 -12.36 -12.53
C ARG A 17 -5.41 -11.53 -11.27
N ALA A 18 -5.63 -12.10 -10.09
CA ALA A 18 -5.40 -11.41 -8.82
C ALA A 18 -3.93 -10.97 -8.66
N MET A 19 -2.97 -11.81 -9.07
CA MET A 19 -1.55 -11.44 -9.08
C MET A 19 -1.28 -10.29 -10.07
N GLN A 20 -1.79 -10.35 -11.29
CA GLN A 20 -1.60 -9.31 -12.31
C GLN A 20 -2.12 -7.95 -11.84
N PHE A 21 -3.36 -7.89 -11.35
CA PHE A 21 -3.93 -6.65 -10.81
C PHE A 21 -3.19 -6.18 -9.56
N GLY A 22 -2.76 -7.10 -8.71
CA GLY A 22 -1.93 -6.80 -7.54
C GLY A 22 -0.62 -6.12 -7.91
N TYR A 23 0.16 -6.68 -8.84
CA TYR A 23 1.42 -6.07 -9.27
C TYR A 23 1.23 -4.79 -10.07
N ALA A 24 0.16 -4.68 -10.87
CA ALA A 24 -0.17 -3.45 -11.58
C ALA A 24 -0.41 -2.26 -10.63
N SER A 25 -0.91 -2.52 -9.41
CA SER A 25 -1.09 -1.50 -8.39
C SER A 25 0.23 -0.86 -7.90
N LEU A 26 1.38 -1.49 -8.15
CA LEU A 26 2.68 -0.95 -7.76
C LEU A 26 3.18 0.16 -8.70
N ILE A 27 2.60 0.27 -9.90
CA ILE A 27 3.07 1.18 -10.95
C ILE A 27 3.11 2.64 -10.47
N PRO A 28 2.06 3.21 -9.84
CA PRO A 28 2.11 4.61 -9.39
C PRO A 28 3.21 4.86 -8.36
N PHE A 29 3.44 3.93 -7.43
CA PHE A 29 4.50 4.06 -6.42
C PHE A 29 5.90 3.99 -7.03
N ALA A 30 6.12 3.05 -7.95
CA ALA A 30 7.38 2.92 -8.67
C ALA A 30 7.68 4.18 -9.49
N LEU A 31 6.68 4.72 -10.20
CA LEU A 31 6.82 5.95 -10.97
C LEU A 31 7.11 7.16 -10.08
N ALA A 32 6.48 7.28 -8.92
CA ALA A 32 6.78 8.37 -7.99
C ALA A 32 8.23 8.32 -7.49
N ALA A 33 8.73 7.13 -7.16
CA ALA A 33 10.13 6.92 -6.80
C ALA A 33 11.08 7.28 -7.95
N ILE A 34 10.79 6.85 -9.19
CA ILE A 34 11.63 7.18 -10.36
C ILE A 34 11.63 8.68 -10.62
N LEU A 35 10.45 9.33 -10.67
CA LEU A 35 10.31 10.74 -10.99
C LEU A 35 11.08 11.63 -10.01
N ILE A 36 10.95 11.38 -8.69
CA ILE A 36 11.63 12.22 -7.70
C ILE A 36 13.16 12.04 -7.75
N TRP A 37 13.65 10.84 -8.08
CA TRP A 37 15.09 10.56 -8.16
C TRP A 37 15.73 11.07 -9.46
N MET A 38 14.95 11.18 -10.53
CA MET A 38 15.39 11.73 -11.81
C MET A 38 15.22 13.27 -11.90
N THR A 39 14.83 13.90 -10.79
CA THR A 39 14.69 15.36 -10.66
C THR A 39 15.79 15.91 -9.72
N PRO A 40 16.40 17.08 -10.01
CA PRO A 40 16.35 17.77 -11.30
C PRO A 40 17.17 17.00 -12.35
N GLY A 41 16.78 17.07 -13.63
CA GLY A 41 17.50 16.41 -14.71
C GLY A 41 16.58 16.04 -15.86
N LEU A 42 15.98 14.85 -15.78
CA LEU A 42 15.08 14.33 -16.82
C LEU A 42 13.66 14.90 -16.72
N PHE A 43 13.27 15.40 -15.55
CA PHE A 43 11.93 15.95 -15.30
C PHE A 43 12.02 17.30 -14.58
N THR A 44 10.96 18.12 -14.73
CA THR A 44 10.81 19.37 -13.98
C THR A 44 10.28 19.11 -12.58
N TYR A 45 10.61 20.01 -11.66
CA TYR A 45 10.13 19.94 -10.28
C TYR A 45 8.59 20.03 -10.20
N GLU A 46 7.94 20.88 -11.00
CA GLU A 46 6.47 20.99 -10.94
C GLU A 46 5.78 19.72 -11.39
N LEU A 47 6.29 19.04 -12.43
CA LEU A 47 5.75 17.78 -12.90
C LEU A 47 5.90 16.68 -11.84
N ALA A 48 7.10 16.55 -11.26
CA ALA A 48 7.37 15.57 -10.22
C ALA A 48 6.47 15.78 -9.01
N MET A 49 6.35 17.01 -8.49
CA MET A 49 5.53 17.31 -7.33
C MET A 49 4.03 17.14 -7.60
N SER A 50 3.56 17.50 -8.80
CA SER A 50 2.17 17.28 -9.21
C SER A 50 1.83 15.79 -9.20
N PHE A 51 2.69 14.95 -9.81
CA PHE A 51 2.48 13.50 -9.85
C PHE A 51 2.55 12.88 -8.44
N ILE A 52 3.50 13.31 -7.61
CA ILE A 52 3.64 12.86 -6.21
C ILE A 52 2.39 13.16 -5.40
N GLY A 53 1.75 14.31 -5.63
CA GLY A 53 0.45 14.63 -5.02
C GLY A 53 -0.65 13.62 -5.37
N TRP A 54 -0.73 13.20 -6.63
CA TRP A 54 -1.66 12.15 -7.05
C TRP A 54 -1.33 10.78 -6.46
N VAL A 55 -0.05 10.43 -6.35
CA VAL A 55 0.38 9.17 -5.73
C VAL A 55 0.05 9.13 -4.24
N LEU A 56 0.10 10.27 -3.56
CA LEU A 56 -0.34 10.36 -2.16
C LEU A 56 -1.82 9.98 -2.01
N ILE A 57 -2.68 10.52 -2.88
CA ILE A 57 -4.12 10.20 -2.90
C ILE A 57 -4.32 8.72 -3.22
N TYR A 58 -3.62 8.21 -4.23
CA TYR A 58 -3.64 6.80 -4.59
C TYR A 58 -3.25 5.91 -3.41
N GLY A 59 -2.20 6.27 -2.67
CA GLY A 59 -1.75 5.55 -1.48
C GLY A 59 -2.83 5.48 -0.40
N ALA A 60 -3.53 6.58 -0.13
CA ALA A 60 -4.65 6.59 0.81
C ALA A 60 -5.82 5.68 0.38
N ILE A 61 -6.12 5.63 -0.92
CA ILE A 61 -7.13 4.72 -1.49
C ILE A 61 -6.71 3.26 -1.28
N VAL A 62 -5.46 2.92 -1.61
CA VAL A 62 -4.92 1.56 -1.43
C VAL A 62 -4.96 1.13 0.03
N VAL A 63 -4.55 2.00 0.94
CA VAL A 63 -4.60 1.72 2.39
C VAL A 63 -6.04 1.49 2.86
N SER A 64 -6.99 2.30 2.36
CA SER A 64 -8.41 2.14 2.67
C SER A 64 -8.97 0.81 2.15
N PHE A 65 -8.60 0.42 0.93
CA PHE A 65 -8.97 -0.87 0.35
C PHE A 65 -8.42 -2.05 1.17
N LEU A 66 -7.14 -1.99 1.58
CA LEU A 66 -6.50 -3.03 2.38
C LEU A 66 -7.10 -3.14 3.79
N GLY A 67 -7.46 -2.00 4.40
CA GLY A 67 -8.19 -1.96 5.67
C GLY A 67 -9.59 -2.57 5.55
N GLY A 68 -10.34 -2.21 4.50
CA GLY A 68 -11.67 -2.77 4.21
C GLY A 68 -11.65 -4.27 3.93
N ALA A 69 -10.66 -4.77 3.19
CA ALA A 69 -10.52 -6.21 2.95
C ALA A 69 -10.42 -7.04 4.25
N ARG A 70 -9.81 -6.47 5.29
CA ARG A 70 -9.73 -7.11 6.61
C ARG A 70 -11.00 -7.01 7.42
N TRP A 71 -11.82 -5.98 7.23
CA TRP A 71 -13.18 -5.97 7.80
C TRP A 71 -13.96 -7.19 7.32
N GLY A 72 -13.87 -7.52 6.03
CA GLY A 72 -14.52 -8.73 5.49
C GLY A 72 -14.09 -10.01 6.20
N VAL A 73 -12.81 -10.16 6.53
CA VAL A 73 -12.28 -11.30 7.29
C VAL A 73 -12.75 -11.27 8.74
N ALA A 74 -12.70 -10.11 9.40
CA ALA A 74 -13.14 -9.96 10.79
C ALA A 74 -14.64 -10.25 10.97
N ILE A 75 -15.47 -9.85 10.01
CA ILE A 75 -16.91 -10.15 9.96
C ILE A 75 -17.14 -11.65 9.74
N ARG A 76 -16.43 -12.26 8.78
CA ARG A 76 -16.51 -13.71 8.53
C ARG A 76 -16.21 -14.53 9.79
N ASP A 77 -15.21 -14.11 10.55
CA ASP A 77 -14.71 -14.84 11.72
C ASP A 77 -15.37 -14.38 13.04
N TRP A 78 -16.33 -13.44 13.00
CA TRP A 78 -17.02 -12.84 14.17
C TRP A 78 -16.08 -12.31 15.26
N ARG A 79 -15.00 -11.63 14.87
CA ARG A 79 -13.97 -11.10 15.78
C ARG A 79 -13.92 -9.58 15.82
N PRO A 80 -14.75 -8.93 16.67
CA PRO A 80 -14.87 -7.47 16.71
C PRO A 80 -13.60 -6.78 17.23
N ASP A 81 -12.81 -7.47 18.07
CA ASP A 81 -11.50 -7.03 18.56
C ASP A 81 -10.52 -6.71 17.41
N ARG A 82 -10.72 -7.34 16.24
CA ARG A 82 -9.87 -7.15 15.07
C ARG A 82 -10.21 -5.93 14.23
N LEU A 83 -11.33 -5.27 14.50
CA LEU A 83 -11.79 -4.08 13.77
C LEU A 83 -10.95 -2.82 14.09
N ILE A 84 -10.24 -2.80 15.22
CA ILE A 84 -9.37 -1.66 15.56
C ILE A 84 -8.11 -1.64 14.69
N PHE A 85 -7.57 -2.83 14.35
CA PHE A 85 -6.38 -3.00 13.49
C PHE A 85 -6.64 -2.70 12.00
N THR A 86 -7.85 -2.27 11.67
CA THR A 86 -8.26 -1.94 10.30
C THR A 86 -8.68 -0.48 10.18
N ALA A 87 -9.27 0.09 11.23
CA ALA A 87 -9.57 1.52 11.31
C ALA A 87 -8.28 2.37 11.35
N PHE A 88 -7.26 1.92 12.07
CA PHE A 88 -6.01 2.67 12.24
C PHE A 88 -5.30 3.03 10.91
N PRO A 89 -4.98 2.07 10.02
CA PRO A 89 -4.33 2.40 8.75
C PRO A 89 -5.22 3.29 7.87
N LEU A 90 -6.54 3.09 7.88
CA LEU A 90 -7.49 3.93 7.13
C LEU A 90 -7.45 5.39 7.59
N LEU A 91 -7.43 5.63 8.91
CA LEU A 91 -7.30 6.98 9.47
C LEU A 91 -5.96 7.63 9.12
N LEU A 92 -4.87 6.86 9.11
CA LEU A 92 -3.56 7.37 8.65
C LEU A 92 -3.59 7.75 7.16
N GLY A 93 -4.20 6.92 6.32
CA GLY A 93 -4.40 7.23 4.90
C GLY A 93 -5.18 8.53 4.70
N TRP A 94 -6.29 8.70 5.42
CA TRP A 94 -7.07 9.93 5.41
C TRP A 94 -6.25 11.14 5.90
N ALA A 95 -5.55 11.01 7.03
CA ALA A 95 -4.73 12.08 7.61
C ALA A 95 -3.62 12.54 6.63
N ALA A 96 -3.01 11.62 5.89
CA ALA A 96 -1.96 11.95 4.93
C ALA A 96 -2.45 12.86 3.78
N VAL A 97 -3.73 12.75 3.39
CA VAL A 97 -4.30 13.49 2.25
C VAL A 97 -5.06 14.75 2.65
N VAL A 98 -5.24 15.04 3.95
CA VAL A 98 -5.94 16.25 4.40
C VAL A 98 -5.28 17.49 3.76
N PRO A 99 -6.02 18.34 3.03
CA PRO A 99 -5.48 19.55 2.42
C PRO A 99 -4.96 20.53 3.49
N ASN A 100 -3.81 21.17 3.23
CA ASN A 100 -3.22 22.14 4.17
C ASN A 100 -4.16 23.33 4.45
N GLN A 101 -5.05 23.68 3.53
CA GLN A 101 -6.06 24.73 3.70
C GLN A 101 -7.02 24.46 4.86
N LEU A 102 -7.22 23.17 5.20
CA LEU A 102 -8.07 22.76 6.32
C LEU A 102 -7.31 22.67 7.66
N LEU A 103 -5.98 22.88 7.64
CA LEU A 103 -5.10 22.78 8.81
C LEU A 103 -4.25 24.05 8.98
N PRO A 104 -4.86 25.19 9.35
CA PRO A 104 -4.14 26.45 9.55
C PRO A 104 -3.05 26.29 10.63
N GLY A 105 -1.81 26.68 10.32
CA GLY A 105 -0.67 26.57 11.24
C GLY A 105 -0.08 25.15 11.40
N LEU A 106 -0.70 24.13 10.81
CA LEU A 106 -0.27 22.72 10.85
C LEU A 106 -0.05 22.15 9.44
N GLY A 107 0.38 23.00 8.51
CA GLY A 107 0.68 22.57 7.14
C GLY A 107 1.71 21.45 7.12
N MET A 108 1.37 20.32 6.48
CA MET A 108 2.26 19.19 6.31
C MET A 108 2.94 19.23 4.93
N GLY A 109 4.27 19.17 4.93
CA GLY A 109 5.06 18.97 3.71
C GLY A 109 4.90 17.55 3.15
N SER A 110 5.24 17.36 1.87
CA SER A 110 5.12 16.06 1.18
C SER A 110 5.85 14.93 1.91
N THR A 111 7.04 15.19 2.46
CA THR A 111 7.84 14.20 3.21
C THR A 111 7.07 13.64 4.40
N VAL A 112 6.42 14.51 5.19
CA VAL A 112 5.63 14.10 6.36
C VAL A 112 4.41 13.29 5.92
N ARG A 113 3.70 13.74 4.88
CA ARG A 113 2.52 13.05 4.34
C ARG A 113 2.85 11.64 3.86
N PHE A 114 3.95 11.48 3.13
CA PHE A 114 4.44 10.16 2.72
C PHE A 114 4.95 9.34 3.91
N GLY A 115 5.52 9.97 4.93
CA GLY A 115 5.87 9.31 6.20
C GLY A 115 4.66 8.72 6.92
N ILE A 116 3.53 9.44 6.95
CA ILE A 116 2.27 8.92 7.50
C ILE A 116 1.79 7.69 6.72
N LEU A 117 1.82 7.74 5.38
CA LEU A 117 1.50 6.56 4.55
C LEU A 117 2.46 5.40 4.82
N LEU A 118 3.76 5.66 4.94
CA LEU A 118 4.75 4.64 5.26
C LEU A 118 4.42 3.94 6.58
N VAL A 119 4.07 4.69 7.63
CA VAL A 119 3.63 4.13 8.91
C VAL A 119 2.38 3.26 8.73
N ALA A 120 1.41 3.70 7.91
CA ALA A 120 0.22 2.91 7.61
C ALA A 120 0.57 1.58 6.93
N PHE A 121 1.45 1.58 5.92
CA PHE A 121 1.89 0.36 5.23
C PHE A 121 2.74 -0.56 6.12
N LEU A 122 3.60 -0.02 6.98
CA LEU A 122 4.34 -0.81 7.98
C LEU A 122 3.39 -1.45 9.00
N PHE A 123 2.35 -0.74 9.42
CA PHE A 123 1.32 -1.30 10.27
C PHE A 123 0.54 -2.43 9.56
N LEU A 124 0.22 -2.27 8.27
CA LEU A 124 -0.38 -3.34 7.47
C LEU A 124 0.56 -4.55 7.32
N LEU A 125 1.86 -4.33 7.16
CA LEU A 125 2.86 -5.38 7.04
C LEU A 125 3.00 -6.20 8.33
N THR A 126 3.11 -5.53 9.49
CA THR A 126 3.21 -6.21 10.79
C THR A 126 1.99 -7.09 11.06
N THR A 127 0.81 -6.58 10.76
CA THR A 127 -0.44 -7.34 10.88
C THR A 127 -0.52 -8.51 9.90
N GLU A 128 0.05 -8.43 8.69
CA GLU A 128 0.17 -9.57 7.75
C GLU A 128 1.15 -10.65 8.24
N LEU A 129 2.21 -10.25 8.95
CA LEU A 129 3.17 -11.16 9.59
C LEU A 129 2.54 -11.92 10.76
N LEU A 130 1.68 -11.24 11.53
CA LEU A 130 0.97 -11.81 12.68
C LEU A 130 -0.24 -12.67 12.28
N ALA A 131 -0.94 -12.34 11.19
CA ALA A 131 -2.14 -13.04 10.71
C ALA A 131 -1.83 -14.36 9.98
N ARG A 132 -1.18 -15.32 10.67
CA ARG A 132 -0.64 -16.55 10.04
C ARG A 132 -1.70 -17.47 9.43
N ASN A 133 -2.90 -17.55 10.02
CA ASN A 133 -3.92 -18.54 9.66
C ASN A 133 -5.23 -17.93 9.10
N GLU A 134 -5.27 -16.62 8.85
CA GLU A 134 -6.51 -15.94 8.43
C GLU A 134 -6.76 -16.03 6.92
N TRP A 135 -5.70 -16.26 6.14
CA TRP A 135 -5.69 -16.21 4.69
C TRP A 135 -5.06 -17.47 4.10
N SER A 136 -5.45 -17.80 2.86
CA SER A 136 -4.76 -18.84 2.10
C SER A 136 -3.27 -18.50 1.91
N PRO A 137 -2.35 -19.48 1.96
CA PRO A 137 -0.90 -19.23 1.88
C PRO A 137 -0.47 -18.44 0.64
N TRP A 138 -1.05 -18.70 -0.54
CA TRP A 138 -0.71 -17.99 -1.79
C TRP A 138 -1.08 -16.50 -1.71
N TYR A 139 -2.25 -16.20 -1.17
CA TYR A 139 -2.78 -14.84 -1.11
C TYR A 139 -2.01 -14.03 -0.05
N ARG A 140 -1.66 -14.67 1.07
CA ARG A 140 -0.76 -14.09 2.06
C ARG A 140 0.60 -13.75 1.47
N GLY A 141 1.18 -14.68 0.69
CA GLY A 141 2.46 -14.46 0.02
C GLY A 141 2.41 -13.29 -0.97
N LEU A 142 1.33 -13.19 -1.75
CA LEU A 142 1.12 -12.06 -2.67
C LEU A 142 1.04 -10.74 -1.90
N ARG A 143 0.20 -10.65 -0.87
CA ARG A 143 0.06 -9.43 -0.07
C ARG A 143 1.38 -8.97 0.56
N MET A 144 2.12 -9.90 1.16
CA MET A 144 3.42 -9.60 1.74
C MET A 144 4.36 -8.96 0.71
N ARG A 145 4.44 -9.51 -0.50
CA ARG A 145 5.29 -8.99 -1.58
C ARG A 145 4.85 -7.60 -2.03
N LEU A 146 3.54 -7.39 -2.19
CA LEU A 146 3.00 -6.08 -2.59
C LEU A 146 3.23 -5.02 -1.51
N THR A 147 2.89 -5.32 -0.26
CA THR A 147 3.09 -4.40 0.87
C THR A 147 4.57 -4.06 1.05
N LEU A 148 5.47 -5.04 0.95
CA LEU A 148 6.93 -4.82 0.99
C LEU A 148 7.41 -3.94 -0.16
N ALA A 149 6.98 -4.22 -1.39
CA ALA A 149 7.36 -3.44 -2.56
C ALA A 149 6.87 -1.99 -2.43
N THR A 150 5.59 -1.78 -2.06
CA THR A 150 5.03 -0.45 -1.81
C THR A 150 5.79 0.28 -0.70
N THR A 151 6.09 -0.39 0.41
CA THR A 151 6.89 0.19 1.52
C THR A 151 8.27 0.64 1.01
N GLY A 152 8.94 -0.18 0.21
CA GLY A 152 10.22 0.16 -0.41
C GLY A 152 10.12 1.37 -1.34
N PHE A 153 9.11 1.43 -2.19
CA PHE A 153 8.89 2.59 -3.06
C PHE A 153 8.58 3.86 -2.27
N LEU A 154 7.76 3.78 -1.21
CA LEU A 154 7.49 4.92 -0.34
C LEU A 154 8.76 5.42 0.34
N LEU A 155 9.61 4.53 0.83
CA LEU A 155 10.92 4.89 1.40
C LEU A 155 11.80 5.61 0.36
N LEU A 156 11.88 5.07 -0.86
CA LEU A 156 12.63 5.72 -1.94
C LEU A 156 12.06 7.10 -2.28
N THR A 157 10.73 7.25 -2.32
CA THR A 157 10.09 8.54 -2.57
C THR A 157 10.42 9.54 -1.46
N ILE A 158 10.32 9.14 -0.18
CA ILE A 158 10.67 9.97 0.97
C ILE A 158 12.14 10.41 0.91
N LEU A 159 13.06 9.48 0.66
CA LEU A 159 14.49 9.78 0.53
C LEU A 159 14.81 10.69 -0.66
N GLY A 160 14.02 10.61 -1.74
CA GLY A 160 14.12 11.52 -2.87
C GLY A 160 13.64 12.92 -2.53
N LEU A 161 12.52 13.03 -1.81
CA LEU A 161 11.94 14.30 -1.37
C LEU A 161 12.90 15.10 -0.46
N THR A 162 13.77 14.45 0.30
CA THR A 162 14.73 15.15 1.19
C THR A 162 15.93 15.76 0.47
N ARG A 163 16.05 15.62 -0.87
CA ARG A 163 17.11 16.31 -1.65
C ARG A 163 16.73 17.70 -2.15
N PHE A 164 15.49 18.12 -1.93
CA PHE A 164 14.97 19.43 -2.26
C PHE A 164 14.75 20.23 -0.98
#